data_AF-A0A5E7EF61-F1
#
_entry.id   AF-A0A5E7EF61-F1
#
_cell.length_a   1.000
_cell.length_b   1.000
_cell.length_c   1.000
_cell.angle_alpha   90.00
_cell.angle_beta   90.00
_cell.angle_gamma   90.00
#
_symmetry.space_group_name_H-M   'P 1'
#
loop_
_entity.id
_entity.type
_entity.pdbx_description
1 polymer ?
#
loop_
_entity_poly.entity_id
_entity_poly.type
_entity_poly.pdbx_seq_one_letter_code
_entity_poly.pdbx_strand_id
1 'polypeptide(L)' 'MYLVCGEALFDVFSEDEASGPASTVIFKAIAGGSPFNVAVGLCRLGVASALLAGLSTDYLGRRLRQVPG' A
#
# COMPACT_ATOMS: atom_id res chain seq x y z
N MET A 1 8.95 -9.31 18.59
CA MET A 1 7.88 -9.00 17.61
C MET A 1 7.53 -7.53 17.73
N TYR A 2 7.49 -6.78 16.63
CA TYR A 2 7.11 -5.37 16.61
C TYR A 2 5.66 -5.20 16.17
N LEU A 3 4.85 -4.51 16.97
CA LEU A 3 3.52 -4.08 16.55
C LEU A 3 3.61 -2.62 16.09
N VAL A 4 3.48 -2.41 14.78
CA VAL A 4 3.42 -1.08 14.20
C VAL A 4 1.96 -0.62 14.22
N CYS A 5 1.69 0.60 14.68
CA CYS A 5 0.33 1.13 14.77
C CYS A 5 0.19 2.36 13.87
N GLY A 6 -0.84 2.39 13.03
CA GLY A 6 -1.10 3.55 12.18
C GLY A 6 -1.98 3.24 10.98
N GLU A 7 -1.55 3.65 9.80
CA GLU A 7 -2.33 3.60 8.57
C GLU A 7 -1.71 2.69 7.50
N ALA A 8 -2.57 2.26 6.59
CA ALA A 8 -2.25 1.58 5.34
C ALA A 8 -3.19 2.10 4.26
N LEU A 9 -2.63 2.52 3.14
CA LEU A 9 -3.34 3.24 2.09
C LEU A 9 -2.81 2.87 0.70
N PHE A 10 -3.47 3.37 -0.33
CA PHE A 10 -2.93 3.35 -1.68
C PHE A 10 -2.44 4.73 -2.06
N ASP A 11 -1.17 4.83 -2.44
CA ASP A 11 -0.63 5.98 -3.14
C ASP A 11 -0.99 5.85 -4.61
N VAL A 12 -1.67 6.86 -5.18
CA VAL A 12 -2.17 6.84 -6.56
C VAL A 12 -1.34 7.81 -7.39
N PHE A 13 -0.66 7.27 -8.40
CA PHE A 13 0.23 8.01 -9.29
C PHE A 13 -0.40 8.10 -10.67
N SER A 14 -0.39 9.28 -11.29
CA SER A 14 -0.68 9.39 -12.73
C SER A 14 0.51 8.84 -13.51
N GLU A 15 0.23 7.99 -14.50
CA GLU A 15 1.25 7.54 -15.43
C GLU A 15 1.44 8.59 -16.54
N ASP A 16 2.69 8.92 -16.84
CA ASP A 16 3.03 9.80 -17.96
C ASP A 16 2.88 9.01 -19.27
N GLU A 17 1.69 9.05 -19.85
CA GLU A 17 1.43 8.46 -21.16
C GLU A 17 1.91 9.40 -22.27
N ALA A 18 3.14 9.22 -22.73
CA ALA A 18 3.70 9.99 -23.85
C ALA A 18 2.92 9.85 -25.18
N SER A 19 1.96 8.92 -25.26
CA SER A 19 1.28 8.51 -26.50
C SER A 19 -0.23 8.23 -26.35
N GLY A 20 -0.84 8.50 -25.20
CA GLY A 20 -2.29 8.33 -24.98
C GLY A 20 -3.11 9.52 -25.53
N PRO A 21 -4.40 9.34 -25.86
CA PRO A 21 -5.29 10.46 -26.17
C PRO A 21 -5.31 11.49 -25.03
N ALA A 22 -5.26 12.78 -25.34
CA ALA A 22 -5.31 13.85 -24.33
C ALA A 22 -6.59 13.84 -23.46
N SER A 23 -7.63 13.11 -23.87
CA SER A 23 -8.88 12.92 -23.14
C SER A 23 -8.86 11.77 -22.13
N THR A 24 -7.74 11.07 -21.96
CA THR A 24 -7.62 9.92 -21.04
C THR A 24 -6.41 10.04 -20.14
N VAL A 25 -6.54 9.62 -18.88
CA VAL A 25 -5.45 9.57 -17.90
C VAL A 25 -5.46 8.19 -17.23
N ILE A 26 -4.28 7.58 -17.10
CA ILE A 26 -4.10 6.31 -16.40
C ILE A 26 -3.52 6.56 -15.02
N PHE A 27 -4.09 5.87 -14.03
CA PHE A 27 -3.61 5.93 -12.65
C PHE A 27 -3.15 4.55 -12.19
N LYS A 28 -2.00 4.53 -11.53
CA LYS A 28 -1.45 3.35 -10.85
C LYS A 28 -1.54 3.54 -9.35
N ALA A 29 -2.24 2.62 -8.69
CA ALA A 29 -2.32 2.55 -7.24
C ALA A 29 -1.27 1.58 -6.69
N ILE A 30 -0.43 2.04 -5.76
CA ILE A 30 0.59 1.24 -5.07
C ILE A 30 0.28 1.24 -3.58
N ALA A 31 0.33 0.06 -2.94
CA ALA A 31 0.14 -0.02 -1.50
C ALA A 31 1.24 0.75 -0.75
N GLY A 32 0.86 1.53 0.25
CA GLY A 32 1.72 2.46 0.95
C GLY A 32 1.19 2.86 2.33
N GLY A 33 1.68 3.99 2.82
CA GLY A 33 1.53 4.44 4.21
C GLY A 33 2.81 4.18 5.01
N SER A 34 3.29 5.18 5.75
CA SER A 34 4.55 5.07 6.50
C SER A 34 4.54 3.91 7.51
N PRO A 35 3.51 3.73 8.36
CA PRO A 35 3.43 2.60 9.28
C PRO A 35 3.34 1.24 8.57
N PHE A 36 2.54 1.15 7.51
CA PHE A 36 2.43 -0.05 6.68
C PHE A 36 3.78 -0.44 6.06
N ASN A 37 4.49 0.52 5.45
CA ASN A 37 5.79 0.28 4.84
C ASN A 37 6.85 -0.16 5.86
N VAL A 38 6.83 0.38 7.09
CA VAL A 38 7.71 -0.07 8.17
C VAL A 38 7.42 -1.52 8.56
N ALA A 39 6.15 -1.90 8.73
CA ALA A 39 5.78 -3.27 9.06
C ALA A 39 6.22 -4.26 7.98
N VAL A 40 5.96 -3.95 6.71
CA VAL A 40 6.43 -4.76 5.57
C VAL A 40 7.96 -4.83 5.53
N GLY A 41 8.65 -3.70 5.71
CA GLY A 41 10.11 -3.65 5.71
C GLY A 41 10.74 -4.51 6.82
N LEU A 42 10.18 -4.46 8.03
CA LEU A 42 10.62 -5.31 9.15
C LEU A 42 10.45 -6.80 8.82
N CYS A 43 9.30 -7.19 8.27
CA CYS A 43 9.03 -8.57 7.88
C CYS A 43 10.05 -9.07 6.82
N ARG A 44 10.34 -8.26 5.79
CA ARG A 44 11.35 -8.59 4.76
C ARG A 44 12.76 -8.76 5.30
N LEU A 45 13.09 -8.08 6.39
CA LEU A 45 14.37 -8.21 7.09
C LEU A 45 14.42 -9.42 8.04
N GLY A 46 13.40 -10.28 8.04
CA GLY A 46 13.30 -11.44 8.92
C GLY A 46 12.87 -11.11 10.35
N VAL A 47 12.40 -9.89 10.59
CA VAL A 47 11.94 -9.45 11.91
C VAL A 47 10.44 -9.70 12.03
N ALA A 48 10.05 -10.50 13.04
CA ALA A 48 8.64 -10.72 13.35
C ALA A 48 7.93 -9.37 13.62
N SER A 49 6.96 -9.02 12.78
CA SER A 49 6.22 -7.77 12.85
C SER A 49 4.76 -7.93 12.47
N ALA A 50 3.92 -7.01 12.95
CA ALA A 50 2.50 -6.93 12.65
C ALA A 50 2.07 -5.45 12.55
N LEU A 51 0.97 -5.19 11.84
CA LEU A 51 0.36 -3.86 11.72
C LEU A 51 -1.01 -3.84 12.40
N LEU A 52 -1.24 -2.87 13.27
CA LEU A 52 -2.56 -2.48 13.77
C LEU A 52 -3.01 -1.20 13.07
N ALA A 53 -3.99 -1.32 12.20
CA ALA A 53 -4.54 -0.22 11.42
C ALA A 53 -6.04 -0.41 11.15
N GLY A 54 -6.75 0.71 10.95
CA GLY A 54 -8.09 0.68 10.40
C GLY A 54 -8.03 0.36 8.90
N LEU A 55 -8.57 -0.79 8.50
CA LEU A 55 -8.65 -1.17 7.08
C LEU A 55 -10.11 -1.28 6.66
N SER A 56 -10.43 -0.62 5.54
CA SER A 56 -11.73 -0.79 4.89
C SER A 56 -12.01 -2.27 4.58
N THR A 57 -13.28 -2.62 4.51
CA THR A 57 -13.74 -3.95 4.07
C THR A 57 -14.00 -4.02 2.56
N ASP A 58 -13.82 -2.92 1.83
CA ASP A 58 -14.02 -2.82 0.39
C ASP A 58 -12.91 -3.51 -0.44
N TYR A 59 -12.96 -3.31 -1.75
CA TYR A 59 -11.99 -3.85 -2.69
C TYR A 59 -10.54 -3.43 -2.37
N LEU A 60 -10.29 -2.15 -2.10
CA LEU A 60 -8.95 -1.64 -1.82
C LEU A 60 -8.46 -2.13 -0.45
N GLY A 61 -9.31 -2.07 0.57
CA GLY A 61 -8.97 -2.57 1.90
C GLY A 61 -8.62 -4.07 1.90
N ARG A 62 -9.32 -4.89 1.10
CA ARG A 62 -8.96 -6.31 0.90
C ARG A 62 -7.62 -6.50 0.20
N ARG A 63 -7.28 -5.65 -0.78
CA ARG A 63 -5.99 -5.71 -1.48
C ARG A 63 -4.82 -5.39 -0.54
N LEU A 64 -4.95 -4.41 0.36
CA LEU A 64 -3.91 -4.09 1.34
C LEU A 64 -3.57 -5.29 2.26
N ARG A 65 -4.56 -6.10 2.64
CA ARG A 65 -4.36 -7.31 3.46
C ARG A 65 -3.58 -8.42 2.75
N GLN A 66 -3.48 -8.37 1.43
CA GLN A 66 -2.84 -9.40 0.61
C GLN A 66 -1.39 -9.06 0.25
N VAL A 67 -0.91 -7.88 0.63
CA VAL A 67 0.48 -7.50 0.40
C VAL A 67 1.38 -8.37 1.28
N PRO A 68 2.31 -9.13 0.69
CA PRO A 68 3.23 -9.95 1.46
C PRO A 68 4.23 -9.07 2.20
N GLY A 69 4.43 -9.41 3.48
CA GLY A 69 5.58 -8.97 4.26
C GLY A 69 6.87 -9.68 3.85
#